data_AF-A0A354CMZ1-F1
#
_entry.id   AF-A0A354CMZ1-F1
#
_cell.length_a   1.000
_cell.length_b   1.000
_cell.length_c   1.000
_cell.angle_alpha   90.00
_cell.angle_beta   90.00
_cell.angle_gamma   90.00
#
_symmetry.space_group_name_H-M   'P 1'
#
loop_
_entity.id
_entity.type
_entity.pdbx_description
1 polymer ?
#
loop_
_entity_poly.entity_id
_entity_poly.type
_entity_poly.pdbx_seq_one_letter_code
_entity_poly.pdbx_strand_id
1 'polypeptide(L)'
;MVMYTINDLYDLDQTIAAGIFENKTYPWEVLADIGDYIIKLGNSLDENEYEKKGENIWIAKSASVAPTAFINGPCIIGKEAEVRHCAFIRGNAIVGEGAVVGNSTELKNVILFNKVQVPHYNYVGDSILGFKAHMGAGSITSNVKSDKKPVVIKSADVAVETGRKKVGAFLGDNVEVGCGSVLNPGTV
;
A
#
# COMPACT_ATOMS: atom_id res chain seq x y z
N MET A 1 2.58 20.26 -18.35
CA MET A 1 2.99 19.73 -17.03
C MET A 1 3.16 18.22 -17.15
N VAL A 2 4.27 17.64 -16.68
CA VAL A 2 4.59 16.20 -16.84
C VAL A 2 3.83 15.37 -15.81
N MET A 3 3.70 14.06 -16.02
CA MET A 3 3.09 13.12 -15.08
C MET A 3 4.02 12.87 -13.89
N TYR A 4 3.48 12.76 -12.68
CA TYR A 4 4.28 12.44 -11.48
C TYR A 4 4.90 11.04 -11.60
N THR A 5 6.21 10.98 -11.42
CA THR A 5 7.02 9.77 -11.40
C THR A 5 7.20 9.26 -9.96
N ILE A 6 7.78 8.08 -9.82
CA ILE A 6 8.15 7.52 -8.50
C ILE A 6 9.00 8.51 -7.69
N ASN A 7 9.99 9.15 -8.32
CA ASN A 7 10.90 10.09 -7.66
C ASN A 7 10.23 11.43 -7.29
N ASP A 8 9.11 11.77 -7.93
CA ASP A 8 8.34 12.97 -7.56
C ASP A 8 7.45 12.70 -6.33
N LEU A 9 7.07 11.44 -6.10
CA LEU A 9 6.09 11.05 -5.09
C LEU A 9 6.71 10.53 -3.80
N TYR A 10 7.85 9.83 -3.88
CA TYR A 10 8.33 8.96 -2.80
C TYR A 10 9.80 9.17 -2.45
N ASP A 11 10.08 9.32 -1.17
CA ASP A 11 11.35 9.01 -0.55
C ASP A 11 11.48 7.49 -0.38
N LEU A 12 12.28 6.86 -1.25
CA LEU A 12 12.47 5.41 -1.25
C LEU A 12 13.26 4.90 -0.04
N ASP A 13 13.92 5.77 0.73
CA ASP A 13 14.55 5.38 2.01
C ASP A 13 13.50 5.13 3.11
N GLN A 14 12.26 5.56 2.89
CA GLN A 14 11.14 5.39 3.82
C GLN A 14 10.31 4.12 3.56
N THR A 15 10.90 3.11 2.92
CA THR A 15 10.24 1.82 2.72
C THR A 15 11.26 0.68 2.61
N ILE A 16 10.92 -0.48 3.18
CA ILE A 16 11.68 -1.72 2.95
C ILE A 16 11.50 -2.26 1.52
N ALA A 17 10.56 -1.70 0.76
CA ALA A 17 10.19 -2.16 -0.57
C ALA A 17 10.91 -1.39 -1.70
N ALA A 18 11.93 -0.59 -1.41
CA ALA A 18 12.59 0.28 -2.39
C ALA A 18 12.98 -0.46 -3.68
N GLY A 19 13.49 -1.69 -3.55
CA GLY A 19 13.93 -2.51 -4.69
C GLY A 19 12.84 -2.87 -5.70
N ILE A 20 11.54 -2.80 -5.35
CA ILE A 20 10.46 -3.07 -6.32
C ILE A 20 10.35 -1.96 -7.38
N PHE A 21 10.83 -0.76 -7.06
CA PHE A 21 10.74 0.43 -7.90
C PHE A 21 11.93 0.56 -8.87
N GLU A 22 12.95 -0.28 -8.75
CA GLU A 22 14.12 -0.25 -9.63
C GLU A 22 13.71 -0.41 -11.10
N ASN A 23 14.23 0.47 -11.96
CA ASN A 23 13.95 0.51 -13.40
C ASN A 23 12.47 0.75 -13.77
N LYS A 24 11.67 1.26 -12.84
CA LYS A 24 10.30 1.71 -13.08
C LYS A 24 10.26 3.24 -13.13
N THR A 25 9.36 3.80 -13.93
CA THR A 25 9.17 5.26 -14.01
C THR A 25 7.99 5.69 -13.14
N TYR A 26 6.92 4.90 -13.17
CA TYR A 26 5.64 5.23 -12.60
C TYR A 26 5.19 4.21 -11.55
N PRO A 27 4.45 4.66 -10.53
CA PRO A 27 4.14 3.81 -9.38
C PRO A 27 3.19 2.66 -9.70
N TRP A 28 2.31 2.78 -10.70
CA TRP A 28 1.42 1.67 -11.08
C TRP A 28 2.13 0.48 -11.73
N GLU A 29 3.36 0.66 -12.21
CA GLU A 29 4.12 -0.38 -12.91
C GLU A 29 4.51 -1.54 -12.00
N VAL A 30 4.54 -1.34 -10.68
CA VAL A 30 4.89 -2.40 -9.71
C VAL A 30 3.69 -3.20 -9.22
N LEU A 31 2.45 -2.77 -9.52
CA LEU A 31 1.24 -3.38 -8.93
C LEU A 31 1.04 -4.86 -9.27
N ALA A 32 1.60 -5.37 -10.37
CA ALA A 32 1.58 -6.81 -10.67
C ALA A 32 2.61 -7.58 -9.84
N ASP A 33 3.72 -6.92 -9.50
CA ASP A 33 4.92 -7.53 -8.98
C ASP A 33 4.91 -7.60 -7.44
N ILE A 34 3.98 -6.88 -6.78
CA ILE A 34 3.90 -6.78 -5.29
C ILE A 34 3.89 -8.16 -4.62
N GLY A 35 3.07 -9.10 -5.11
CA GLY A 35 2.93 -10.41 -4.48
C GLY A 35 4.24 -11.21 -4.49
N ASP A 36 4.85 -11.33 -5.68
CA ASP A 36 6.12 -12.05 -5.86
C ASP A 36 7.26 -11.34 -5.12
N TYR A 37 7.25 -10.01 -5.09
CA TYR A 37 8.22 -9.22 -4.35
C TYR A 37 8.12 -9.46 -2.84
N ILE A 38 6.91 -9.52 -2.26
CA ILE A 38 6.71 -9.84 -0.84
C ILE A 38 7.26 -11.23 -0.51
N ILE A 39 7.01 -12.22 -1.37
CA ILE A 39 7.52 -13.59 -1.16
C ILE A 39 9.06 -13.57 -1.18
N LYS A 40 9.67 -12.92 -2.18
CA LYS A 40 11.13 -12.80 -2.31
C LYS A 40 11.74 -12.08 -1.11
N LEU A 41 11.25 -10.89 -0.77
CA LEU A 41 11.76 -10.06 0.31
C LEU A 41 11.58 -10.75 1.66
N GLY A 42 10.40 -11.32 1.90
CA GLY A 42 10.08 -12.04 3.13
C GLY A 42 11.08 -13.15 3.45
N ASN A 43 11.46 -13.94 2.45
CA ASN A 43 12.45 -15.03 2.62
C ASN A 43 13.88 -14.56 2.89
N SER A 44 14.15 -13.26 2.82
CA SER A 44 15.44 -12.65 3.19
C SER A 44 15.41 -11.87 4.51
N LEU A 45 14.27 -11.80 5.19
CA LEU A 45 14.16 -11.06 6.45
C LEU A 45 14.89 -11.78 7.59
N ASP A 46 15.52 -11.01 8.48
CA ASP A 46 16.19 -11.54 9.67
C ASP A 46 15.17 -12.16 10.64
N GLU A 47 15.26 -13.47 10.89
CA GLU A 47 14.39 -14.19 11.82
C GLU A 47 14.58 -13.76 13.29
N ASN A 48 15.65 -13.03 13.61
CA ASN A 48 15.80 -12.39 14.92
C ASN A 48 14.84 -11.21 15.07
N GLU A 49 14.53 -10.50 13.98
CA GLU A 49 13.67 -9.32 13.97
C GLU A 49 12.23 -9.62 13.54
N TYR A 50 12.03 -10.62 12.68
CA TYR A 50 10.73 -11.00 12.12
C TYR A 50 10.34 -12.44 12.51
N GLU A 51 9.06 -12.66 12.71
CA GLU A 51 8.46 -13.98 12.85
C GLU A 51 7.65 -14.32 11.59
N LYS A 52 7.82 -15.54 11.07
CA LYS A 52 7.00 -16.07 9.99
C LYS A 52 5.71 -16.69 10.54
N LYS A 53 4.56 -16.09 10.23
CA LYS A 53 3.22 -16.52 10.70
C LYS A 53 2.42 -17.16 9.58
N GLY A 54 2.71 -18.43 9.27
CA GLY A 54 2.05 -19.14 8.16
C GLY A 54 2.79 -18.99 6.83
N GLU A 55 2.07 -19.14 5.72
CA GLU A 55 2.68 -19.12 4.39
C GLU A 55 2.87 -17.67 3.89
N ASN A 56 4.13 -17.25 3.74
CA ASN A 56 4.54 -15.94 3.22
C ASN A 56 3.98 -14.72 3.99
N ILE A 57 3.72 -14.88 5.28
CA ILE A 57 3.37 -13.78 6.19
C ILE A 57 4.52 -13.59 7.16
N TRP A 58 5.07 -12.39 7.18
CA TRP A 58 6.19 -12.00 8.04
C TRP A 58 5.79 -10.80 8.88
N ILE A 59 5.98 -10.89 10.18
CA ILE A 59 5.59 -9.85 11.14
C ILE A 59 6.80 -9.52 11.99
N ALA A 60 7.21 -8.26 12.02
CA ALA A 60 8.27 -7.81 12.91
C ALA A 60 7.86 -8.12 14.36
N LYS A 61 8.78 -8.64 15.17
CA LYS A 61 8.51 -8.99 16.57
C LYS A 61 8.12 -7.78 17.43
N SER A 62 8.44 -6.57 16.98
CA SER A 62 8.05 -5.32 17.64
C SER A 62 6.75 -4.72 17.11
N ALA A 63 6.15 -5.30 16.06
CA ALA A 63 4.83 -4.89 15.60
C ALA A 63 3.75 -5.32 16.60
N SER A 64 2.71 -4.49 16.74
CA SER A 64 1.52 -4.83 17.51
C SER A 64 0.40 -5.26 16.58
N VAL A 65 -0.01 -6.52 16.67
CA VAL A 65 -1.11 -7.07 15.86
C VAL A 65 -2.21 -7.56 16.79
N ALA A 66 -3.40 -6.97 16.66
CA ALA A 66 -4.54 -7.31 17.47
C ALA A 66 -5.04 -8.74 17.19
N PRO A 67 -5.47 -9.51 18.22
CA PRO A 67 -5.91 -10.90 18.06
C PRO A 67 -7.06 -11.13 17.07
N THR A 68 -7.86 -10.10 16.76
CA THR A 68 -8.99 -10.20 15.83
C THR A 68 -8.68 -9.64 14.44
N ALA A 69 -7.45 -9.19 14.19
CA ALA A 69 -7.02 -8.84 12.84
C ALA A 69 -6.93 -10.13 12.00
N PHE A 70 -7.45 -10.08 10.78
CA PHE A 70 -7.31 -11.18 9.83
C PHE A 70 -6.26 -10.83 8.79
N ILE A 71 -5.27 -11.69 8.62
CA ILE A 71 -4.17 -11.52 7.68
C ILE A 71 -4.13 -12.73 6.76
N ASN A 72 -4.45 -12.51 5.48
CA ASN A 72 -4.24 -13.46 4.41
C ASN A 72 -2.99 -13.03 3.61
N GLY A 73 -2.03 -13.95 3.47
CA GLY A 73 -0.74 -13.69 2.83
C GLY A 73 -0.82 -13.60 1.29
N PRO A 74 0.30 -13.23 0.63
CA PRO A 74 1.57 -12.84 1.23
C PRO A 74 1.50 -11.44 1.87
N CYS A 75 2.19 -11.23 2.99
CA CYS A 75 2.16 -9.98 3.75
C CYS A 75 3.47 -9.76 4.53
N ILE A 76 3.95 -8.52 4.59
CA ILE A 76 5.01 -8.09 5.52
C ILE A 76 4.47 -6.95 6.38
N ILE A 77 4.55 -7.11 7.70
CA ILE A 77 4.26 -6.08 8.69
C ILE A 77 5.58 -5.64 9.33
N GLY A 78 5.95 -4.38 9.12
CA GLY A 78 7.20 -3.78 9.56
C GLY A 78 7.27 -3.51 11.05
N LYS A 79 8.47 -3.11 11.51
CA LYS A 79 8.77 -2.79 12.91
C LYS A 79 7.84 -1.70 13.44
N GLU A 80 7.45 -1.79 14.71
CA GLU A 80 6.58 -0.81 15.38
C GLU A 80 5.23 -0.55 14.69
N ALA A 81 4.84 -1.31 13.66
CA ALA A 81 3.57 -1.13 12.99
C ALA A 81 2.43 -1.58 13.90
N GLU A 82 1.30 -0.90 13.81
CA GLU A 82 0.09 -1.20 14.59
C GLU A 82 -1.02 -1.69 13.66
N VAL A 83 -1.38 -2.97 13.79
CA VAL A 83 -2.54 -3.56 13.11
C VAL A 83 -3.64 -3.79 14.14
N ARG A 84 -4.68 -2.96 14.09
CA ARG A 84 -5.74 -2.91 15.11
C ARG A 84 -6.80 -3.99 14.92
N HIS A 85 -7.67 -4.11 15.92
CA HIS A 85 -8.78 -5.06 15.93
C HIS A 85 -9.65 -4.95 14.67
N CYS A 86 -10.00 -6.11 14.13
CA CYS A 86 -10.86 -6.25 12.96
C CYS A 86 -10.32 -5.62 11.67
N ALA A 87 -9.03 -5.28 11.60
CA ALA A 87 -8.37 -5.02 10.33
C ALA A 87 -8.41 -6.27 9.44
N PHE A 88 -8.59 -6.07 8.14
CA PHE A 88 -8.70 -7.16 7.16
C PHE A 88 -7.65 -6.99 6.07
N ILE A 89 -6.50 -7.64 6.24
CA ILE A 89 -5.45 -7.70 5.22
C ILE A 89 -5.77 -8.89 4.34
N ARG A 90 -6.27 -8.64 3.13
CA ARG A 90 -6.82 -9.66 2.23
C ARG A 90 -5.77 -10.36 1.38
N GLY A 91 -4.59 -9.76 1.22
CA GLY A 91 -3.48 -10.31 0.42
C GLY A 91 -2.64 -9.21 -0.20
N ASN A 92 -1.37 -9.53 -0.45
CA ASN A 92 -0.34 -8.66 -1.00
C ASN A 92 -0.28 -7.31 -0.27
N ALA A 93 0.28 -7.28 0.94
CA ALA A 93 0.46 -6.03 1.66
C ALA A 93 1.88 -5.91 2.22
N ILE A 94 2.49 -4.74 2.02
CA ILE A 94 3.63 -4.28 2.79
C ILE A 94 3.13 -3.15 3.68
N VAL A 95 3.21 -3.33 4.99
CA VAL A 95 2.88 -2.33 6.01
C VAL A 95 4.20 -1.82 6.59
N GLY A 96 4.57 -0.58 6.27
CA GLY A 96 5.86 0.01 6.64
C GLY A 96 6.07 0.19 8.14
N GLU A 97 7.30 0.55 8.52
CA GLU A 97 7.68 0.77 9.92
C GLU A 97 6.81 1.87 10.55
N GLY A 98 6.25 1.59 11.74
CA GLY A 98 5.40 2.54 12.47
C GLY A 98 4.09 2.89 11.77
N ALA A 99 3.70 2.18 10.70
CA ALA A 99 2.43 2.41 10.02
C ALA A 99 1.25 1.90 10.86
N VAL A 100 0.09 2.52 10.67
CA VAL A 100 -1.15 2.18 11.40
C VAL A 100 -2.18 1.64 10.41
N VAL A 101 -2.54 0.37 10.58
CA VAL A 101 -3.68 -0.27 9.92
C VAL A 101 -4.79 -0.43 10.93
N GLY A 102 -5.76 0.46 10.86
CA GLY A 102 -6.70 0.61 11.94
C GLY A 102 -7.97 -0.24 11.84
N ASN A 103 -8.96 0.09 12.68
CA ASN A 103 -10.12 -0.77 12.86
C ASN A 103 -10.96 -0.85 11.59
N SER A 104 -11.36 -2.07 11.22
CA SER A 104 -12.16 -2.34 10.02
C SER A 104 -11.57 -1.77 8.72
N THR A 105 -10.25 -1.52 8.69
CA THR A 105 -9.54 -1.15 7.47
C THR A 105 -9.25 -2.41 6.65
N GLU A 106 -9.60 -2.40 5.37
CA GLU A 106 -9.26 -3.47 4.42
C GLU A 106 -8.08 -3.06 3.53
N LEU A 107 -7.07 -3.93 3.45
CA LEU A 107 -5.92 -3.78 2.56
C LEU A 107 -5.89 -4.90 1.51
N LYS A 108 -5.64 -4.54 0.26
CA LYS A 108 -5.49 -5.52 -0.84
C LYS A 108 -4.54 -5.01 -1.92
N ASN A 109 -3.41 -5.68 -2.11
CA ASN A 109 -2.39 -5.33 -3.11
C ASN A 109 -1.84 -3.91 -2.93
N VAL A 110 -1.13 -3.67 -1.83
CA VAL A 110 -0.68 -2.34 -1.41
C VAL A 110 0.77 -2.31 -0.94
N ILE A 111 1.39 -1.15 -1.07
CA ILE A 111 2.63 -0.79 -0.37
C ILE A 111 2.32 0.46 0.46
N LEU A 112 2.38 0.32 1.78
CA LEU A 112 2.33 1.44 2.71
C LEU A 112 3.75 1.73 3.18
N PHE A 113 4.23 2.93 2.92
CA PHE A 113 5.54 3.37 3.40
C PHE A 113 5.55 3.55 4.92
N ASN A 114 6.72 3.84 5.46
CA ASN A 114 6.88 4.06 6.89
C ASN A 114 5.91 5.14 7.39
N LYS A 115 5.32 4.90 8.56
CA LYS A 115 4.44 5.83 9.29
C LYS A 115 3.17 6.25 8.54
N VAL A 116 2.79 5.53 7.48
CA VAL A 116 1.48 5.69 6.84
C VAL A 116 0.37 5.36 7.83
N GLN A 117 -0.74 6.09 7.75
CA GLN A 117 -1.89 5.87 8.61
C GLN A 117 -3.18 5.70 7.81
N VAL A 118 -3.82 4.54 7.99
CA VAL A 118 -5.14 4.19 7.45
C VAL A 118 -6.01 3.72 8.64
N PRO A 119 -6.33 4.64 9.57
CA PRO A 119 -6.65 4.30 10.94
C PRO A 119 -8.10 3.86 11.18
N HIS A 120 -9.05 4.15 10.28
CA HIS A 120 -10.47 3.95 10.57
C HIS A 120 -11.29 3.69 9.31
N TYR A 121 -11.83 2.47 9.16
CA TYR A 121 -12.80 2.13 8.11
C TYR A 121 -12.31 2.45 6.68
N ASN A 122 -11.01 2.40 6.45
CA ASN A 122 -10.44 2.66 5.13
C ASN A 122 -10.53 1.40 4.25
N TYR A 123 -10.69 1.58 2.95
CA TYR A 123 -10.37 0.53 1.98
C TYR A 123 -9.23 1.03 1.10
N VAL A 124 -8.13 0.28 1.09
CA VAL A 124 -6.93 0.59 0.30
C VAL A 124 -6.61 -0.60 -0.58
N GLY A 125 -6.82 -0.43 -1.88
CA GLY A 125 -6.77 -1.49 -2.88
C GLY A 125 -5.94 -1.09 -4.08
N ASP A 126 -4.98 -1.93 -4.49
CA ASP A 126 -4.13 -1.70 -5.67
C ASP A 126 -3.46 -0.31 -5.67
N SER A 127 -2.90 0.09 -4.53
CA SER A 127 -2.48 1.46 -4.20
C SER A 127 -1.11 1.51 -3.53
N ILE A 128 -0.43 2.65 -3.62
CA ILE A 128 0.85 2.91 -2.92
C ILE A 128 0.73 4.23 -2.17
N LEU A 129 0.96 4.19 -0.87
CA LEU A 129 0.87 5.37 0.00
C LEU A 129 2.28 5.70 0.52
N GLY A 130 2.74 6.92 0.22
CA GLY A 130 4.07 7.44 0.55
C GLY A 130 4.27 7.70 2.03
N PHE A 131 5.51 8.03 2.40
CA PHE A 131 5.92 8.24 3.78
C PHE A 131 5.00 9.21 4.52
N LYS A 132 4.51 8.82 5.70
CA LYS A 132 3.57 9.63 6.51
C LYS A 132 2.29 10.06 5.79
N ALA A 133 1.92 9.44 4.67
CA ALA A 133 0.60 9.69 4.09
C ALA A 133 -0.49 9.23 5.06
N HIS A 134 -1.56 10.01 5.17
CA HIS A 134 -2.67 9.72 6.07
C HIS A 134 -4.00 9.76 5.32
N MET A 135 -4.81 8.75 5.57
CA MET A 135 -6.16 8.61 5.04
C MET A 135 -7.18 8.78 6.16
N GLY A 136 -7.85 9.92 6.22
CA GLY A 136 -8.91 10.20 7.18
C GLY A 136 -10.01 9.13 7.18
N ALA A 137 -10.75 9.04 8.28
CA ALA A 137 -11.70 7.98 8.52
C ALA A 137 -12.71 7.79 7.37
N GLY A 138 -12.92 6.53 6.97
CA GLY A 138 -13.88 6.17 5.92
C GLY A 138 -13.48 6.61 4.51
N SER A 139 -12.24 7.06 4.30
CA SER A 139 -11.75 7.34 2.95
C SER A 139 -11.34 6.06 2.21
N ILE A 140 -11.56 6.04 0.90
CA ILE A 140 -11.56 4.84 0.07
C ILE A 140 -10.73 5.08 -1.19
N THR A 141 -9.83 4.14 -1.51
CA THR A 141 -9.22 4.06 -2.85
C THR A 141 -10.08 3.17 -3.74
N SER A 142 -10.93 3.74 -4.59
CA SER A 142 -11.62 2.95 -5.60
C SER A 142 -10.60 2.42 -6.61
N ASN A 143 -10.60 1.13 -6.87
CA ASN A 143 -9.61 0.51 -7.74
C ASN A 143 -10.17 0.04 -9.08
N VAL A 144 -11.47 0.18 -9.34
CA VAL A 144 -12.10 -0.29 -10.59
C VAL A 144 -13.03 0.78 -11.13
N LYS A 145 -12.89 1.10 -12.42
CA LYS A 145 -13.80 2.02 -13.11
C LYS A 145 -15.19 1.40 -13.26
N SER A 146 -16.23 2.21 -13.20
CA SER A 146 -17.62 1.75 -13.38
C SER A 146 -17.84 1.10 -14.76
N ASP A 147 -17.18 1.62 -15.79
CA ASP A 147 -17.23 1.10 -17.17
C ASP A 147 -16.37 -0.16 -17.40
N LYS A 148 -15.63 -0.63 -16.38
CA LYS A 148 -14.75 -1.80 -16.41
C LYS A 148 -13.63 -1.77 -17.47
N LYS A 149 -13.39 -0.62 -18.10
CA LYS A 149 -12.26 -0.42 -19.02
C LYS A 149 -10.95 -0.28 -18.23
N PRO A 150 -9.79 -0.49 -18.86
CA PRO A 150 -8.50 -0.19 -18.25
C PRO A 150 -8.44 1.25 -17.70
N VAL A 151 -7.70 1.41 -16.61
CA VAL A 151 -7.49 2.70 -15.94
C VAL A 151 -6.48 3.52 -16.76
N VAL A 152 -6.80 4.80 -16.93
CA VAL A 152 -5.95 5.79 -17.59
C VAL A 152 -5.65 6.87 -16.57
N ILE A 153 -4.37 7.12 -16.32
CA ILE A 153 -3.92 8.16 -15.40
C ILE A 153 -3.73 9.43 -16.20
N LYS A 154 -4.25 10.54 -15.68
CA LYS A 154 -4.32 11.82 -16.40
C LYS A 154 -3.59 12.90 -15.59
N SER A 155 -2.77 13.68 -16.29
CA SER A 155 -2.27 14.98 -15.88
C SER A 155 -2.83 16.04 -16.84
N ALA A 156 -2.58 17.33 -16.59
CA ALA A 156 -3.15 18.44 -17.36
C ALA A 156 -3.06 18.25 -18.88
N ASP A 157 -1.91 17.77 -19.38
CA ASP A 157 -1.63 17.65 -20.81
C ASP A 157 -1.35 16.21 -21.27
N VAL A 158 -1.35 15.23 -20.36
CA VAL A 158 -0.87 13.87 -20.63
C VAL A 158 -1.85 12.83 -20.09
N ALA A 159 -2.11 11.79 -20.88
CA ALA A 159 -2.85 10.61 -20.46
C ALA A 159 -2.01 9.36 -20.70
N VAL A 160 -1.81 8.55 -19.66
CA VAL A 160 -1.08 7.29 -19.75
C VAL A 160 -2.02 6.13 -19.47
N GLU A 161 -2.12 5.23 -20.45
CA GLU A 161 -2.85 3.98 -20.26
C GLU A 161 -2.04 3.03 -19.39
N THR A 162 -2.63 2.55 -18.29
CA THR A 162 -1.94 1.62 -17.38
C THR A 162 -1.96 0.18 -17.89
N GLY A 163 -2.82 -0.14 -18.86
CA GLY A 163 -3.13 -1.51 -19.28
C GLY A 163 -3.88 -2.35 -18.24
N ARG A 164 -4.21 -1.79 -17.06
CA ARG A 164 -4.77 -2.53 -15.93
C ARG A 164 -6.23 -2.18 -15.68
N LYS A 165 -7.05 -3.19 -15.36
CA LYS A 165 -8.43 -2.98 -14.89
C LYS A 165 -8.52 -2.55 -13.41
N LYS A 166 -7.50 -2.90 -12.62
CA LYS A 166 -7.41 -2.60 -11.19
C LYS A 166 -6.23 -1.71 -10.88
N VAL A 167 -6.50 -0.46 -10.51
CA VAL A 167 -5.54 0.56 -10.09
C VAL A 167 -6.25 1.49 -9.11
N GLY A 168 -5.76 1.59 -7.88
CA GLY A 168 -6.28 2.47 -6.84
C GLY A 168 -5.65 3.85 -6.91
N ALA A 169 -5.00 4.28 -5.83
CA ALA A 169 -4.41 5.61 -5.70
C ALA A 169 -2.90 5.55 -5.36
N PHE A 170 -2.19 6.62 -5.70
CA PHE A 170 -0.75 6.79 -5.50
C PHE A 170 -0.50 8.08 -4.72
N LEU A 171 -0.62 8.02 -3.39
CA LEU A 171 -0.45 9.21 -2.55
C LEU A 171 1.03 9.44 -2.29
N GLY A 172 1.55 10.62 -2.63
CA GLY A 172 2.93 11.00 -2.30
C GLY A 172 3.18 11.16 -0.79
N ASP A 173 4.43 11.44 -0.45
CA ASP A 173 4.85 11.64 0.93
C ASP A 173 4.12 12.81 1.61
N ASN A 174 3.74 12.61 2.87
CA ASN A 174 3.04 13.57 3.74
C ASN A 174 1.67 14.05 3.20
N VAL A 175 1.08 13.32 2.25
CA VAL A 175 -0.26 13.64 1.75
C VAL A 175 -1.33 13.32 2.80
N GLU A 176 -2.28 14.24 2.95
CA GLU A 176 -3.43 14.14 3.83
C GLU A 176 -4.72 14.01 3.02
N VAL A 177 -5.47 12.93 3.22
CA VAL A 177 -6.78 12.72 2.60
C VAL A 177 -7.87 12.94 3.64
N GLY A 178 -8.82 13.82 3.34
CA GLY A 178 -9.94 14.13 4.23
C GLY A 178 -10.86 12.93 4.48
N CYS A 179 -11.53 12.93 5.64
CA CYS A 179 -12.50 11.89 6.00
C CYS A 179 -13.63 11.74 4.96
N GLY A 180 -14.07 10.50 4.73
CA GLY A 180 -15.16 10.20 3.78
C GLY A 180 -14.81 10.42 2.30
N SER A 181 -13.56 10.77 1.97
CA SER A 181 -13.15 10.99 0.59
C SER A 181 -13.14 9.69 -0.22
N VAL A 182 -13.56 9.77 -1.49
CA VAL A 182 -13.42 8.67 -2.44
C VAL A 182 -12.40 9.08 -3.50
N LEU A 183 -11.26 8.41 -3.50
CA LEU A 183 -10.25 8.56 -4.55
C LEU A 183 -10.63 7.67 -5.72
N ASN A 184 -10.71 8.25 -6.91
CA ASN A 184 -11.05 7.53 -8.13
C ASN A 184 -9.90 6.61 -8.57
N PRO A 185 -10.18 5.57 -9.38
CA PRO A 185 -9.13 4.71 -9.93
C PRO A 185 -8.09 5.52 -10.71
N GLY A 186 -6.81 5.36 -10.35
CA GLY A 186 -5.69 6.09 -10.92
C GLY A 186 -5.46 7.49 -10.35
N THR A 187 -5.98 7.80 -9.17
CA THR A 187 -5.66 9.07 -8.47
C THR A 187 -4.17 9.09 -8.14
N VAL A 188 -3.51 10.22 -8.44
CA VAL A 188 -2.12 10.54 -8.07
C VAL A 188 -2.15 11.85 -7.32
#